data_AF-A0A943FE79-F1
#
_entry.id   AF-A0A943FE79-F1
#
_cell.length_a   1.000
_cell.length_b   1.000
_cell.length_c   1.000
_cell.angle_alpha   90.00
_cell.angle_beta   90.00
_cell.angle_gamma   90.00
#
_symmetry.space_group_name_H-M   'P 1'
#
loop_
_entity.id
_entity.type
_entity.pdbx_description
1 polymer ?
#
loop_
_entity_poly.entity_id
_entity_poly.type
_entity_poly.pdbx_seq_one_letter_code
_entity_poly.pdbx_strand_id
1 'polypeptide(L)'
;MGRKKKNIRWNTMGILAGGFLGVILLGGIFLWMPFSNRQPIEFMDALFTSVSAVCVTGLVTITPAAQFTVVGQMILLVLIQIGGLGVIACVTAFFLLLRRKITLKERIVIQETYNMDKLSGMVLLVRGVLFGTFAVEGVGAALYAIQFIPEYGIIKGIWYSVFHAVSAFCNAGIDILGASSLTEYVTNPIINITTMMLIILSGLGFTVWFDVIANGKKLIRQEMPRRWWFTRLKLQSKLAIIMTLLLVVSGAVFIFFAEYDNPETLGNLSLENKVMASFFQSVT
;
A
#
# COMPACT_ATOMS: atom_id res chain seq x y z
N MET A 1 0.25 -33.65 42.24
CA MET A 1 -0.54 -32.53 41.66
C MET A 1 0.14 -32.00 40.39
N GLY A 2 -0.18 -32.58 39.23
CA GLY A 2 0.35 -32.11 37.94
C GLY A 2 -0.46 -30.92 37.43
N ARG A 3 0.12 -29.72 37.43
CA ARG A 3 -0.46 -28.52 36.81
C ARG A 3 -0.72 -28.81 35.33
N LYS A 4 -1.98 -29.04 34.94
CA LYS A 4 -2.42 -29.04 33.54
C LYS A 4 -2.01 -27.69 32.93
N LYS A 5 -0.97 -27.67 32.10
CA LYS A 5 -0.69 -26.53 31.21
C LYS A 5 -1.93 -26.34 30.35
N LYS A 6 -2.75 -25.32 30.64
CA LYS A 6 -3.80 -24.87 29.74
C LYS A 6 -3.07 -24.43 28.46
N ASN A 7 -3.06 -25.31 27.45
CA ASN A 7 -2.68 -24.92 26.09
C ASN A 7 -3.71 -23.89 25.65
N ILE A 8 -3.38 -22.61 25.80
CA ILE A 8 -4.15 -21.52 25.21
C ILE A 8 -4.04 -21.74 23.70
N ARG A 9 -5.04 -22.40 23.11
CA ARG A 9 -5.26 -22.41 21.66
C ARG A 9 -5.68 -21.00 21.32
N TRP A 10 -4.71 -20.13 21.09
CA TRP A 10 -4.99 -18.82 20.52
C TRP A 10 -5.69 -19.04 19.18
N ASN A 11 -6.89 -18.49 19.06
CA ASN A 11 -7.62 -18.41 17.80
C ASN A 11 -6.76 -17.61 16.81
N THR A 12 -6.72 -17.95 15.52
CA THR A 12 -5.91 -17.25 14.52
C THR A 12 -6.17 -15.75 14.52
N MET A 13 -7.45 -15.37 14.67
CA MET A 13 -7.85 -13.96 14.85
C MET A 13 -7.22 -13.28 16.06
N GLY A 14 -7.05 -13.98 17.18
CA GLY A 14 -6.42 -13.41 18.38
C GLY A 14 -4.92 -13.18 18.21
N ILE A 15 -4.24 -14.06 17.46
CA ILE A 15 -2.82 -13.89 17.11
C ILE A 15 -2.67 -12.68 16.18
N LEU A 16 -3.55 -12.55 15.19
CA LEU A 16 -3.61 -11.41 14.29
C LEU A 16 -3.84 -10.09 15.04
N ALA A 17 -4.90 -10.01 15.83
CA ALA A 17 -5.24 -8.80 16.58
C ALA A 17 -4.14 -8.41 17.57
N GLY A 18 -3.59 -9.39 18.30
CA GLY A 18 -2.48 -9.15 19.22
C GLY A 18 -1.19 -8.72 18.52
N GLY A 19 -0.90 -9.29 17.34
CA GLY A 19 0.23 -8.90 16.51
C GLY A 19 0.11 -7.48 15.99
N PHE A 20 -1.04 -7.11 15.43
CA PHE A 20 -1.33 -5.75 14.98
C PHE A 20 -1.23 -4.74 16.13
N LEU A 21 -1.86 -5.03 17.27
CA LEU A 21 -1.79 -4.17 18.46
C LEU A 21 -0.34 -4.00 18.96
N GLY A 22 0.44 -5.09 18.96
CA GLY A 22 1.85 -5.05 19.35
C GLY A 22 2.69 -4.16 18.42
N VAL A 23 2.49 -4.25 17.11
CA VAL A 23 3.17 -3.39 16.12
C VAL A 23 2.80 -1.93 16.33
N ILE A 24 1.51 -1.63 16.56
CA ILE A 24 1.03 -0.26 16.80
C ILE A 24 1.68 0.34 18.05
N LEU A 25 1.68 -0.39 19.17
CA LEU A 25 2.24 0.11 20.43
C LEU A 25 3.75 0.31 20.34
N LEU A 26 4.48 -0.66 19.75
CA LEU A 26 5.91 -0.52 19.53
C LEU A 26 6.23 0.64 18.57
N GLY A 27 5.47 0.76 17.49
CA GLY A 27 5.57 1.87 16.55
C GLY A 27 5.34 3.22 17.22
N GLY A 28 4.34 3.33 18.09
CA GLY A 28 4.05 4.55 18.86
C GLY A 28 5.19 4.93 19.80
N ILE A 29 5.80 3.95 20.49
CA ILE A 29 6.98 4.19 21.34
C ILE A 29 8.18 4.63 20.49
N PHE A 30 8.44 3.98 19.36
CA PHE A 30 9.53 4.34 18.46
C PHE A 30 9.37 5.73 17.85
N LEU A 31 8.15 6.08 17.44
CA LEU A 31 7.82 7.41 16.93
C LEU A 31 7.85 8.48 18.03
N TRP A 32 7.57 8.14 19.29
CA TRP A 32 7.63 9.10 20.41
C TRP A 32 9.05 9.45 20.84
N MET A 33 10.03 8.55 20.64
CA MET A 33 11.40 8.79 21.08
C MET A 33 12.05 10.02 20.42
N PRO A 34 12.95 10.72 21.14
CA PRO A 34 13.49 12.01 20.70
C PRO A 34 14.33 11.92 19.41
N PHE A 35 14.88 10.75 19.06
CA PHE A 35 15.63 10.59 17.80
C PHE A 35 14.71 10.60 16.56
N SER A 36 13.42 10.30 16.74
CA SER A 36 12.43 10.26 15.66
C SER A 36 11.85 11.64 15.37
N ASN A 37 11.96 12.59 16.30
CA ASN A 37 11.26 13.88 16.22
C ASN A 37 12.22 15.07 16.21
N ARG A 38 11.85 16.11 15.47
CA ARG A 38 12.53 17.41 15.52
C ARG A 38 12.10 18.23 16.73
N GLN A 39 10.86 18.08 17.19
CA GLN A 39 10.34 18.70 18.40
C GLN A 39 9.70 17.64 19.31
N PRO A 40 9.66 17.83 20.63
CA PRO A 40 8.94 16.92 21.52
C PRO A 40 7.46 16.83 21.13
N ILE A 41 6.91 15.61 21.09
CA ILE A 41 5.48 15.35 20.82
C ILE A 41 4.84 14.66 22.00
N GLU A 42 3.52 14.83 22.12
CA GLU A 42 2.73 14.03 23.04
C GLU A 42 2.70 12.57 22.60
N PHE A 43 2.69 11.66 23.57
CA PHE A 43 2.65 10.22 23.28
C PHE A 43 1.36 9.84 22.53
N MET A 44 0.25 10.53 22.77
CA MET A 44 -1.01 10.29 22.09
C MET A 44 -0.93 10.59 20.59
N ASP A 45 -0.24 11.67 20.20
CA ASP A 45 -0.02 11.99 18.78
C ASP A 45 0.87 10.96 18.09
N ALA A 46 1.93 10.52 18.77
CA ALA A 46 2.81 9.46 18.28
C ALA A 46 2.06 8.14 18.10
N LEU A 47 1.23 7.77 19.08
CA LEU A 47 0.42 6.57 19.03
C LEU A 47 -0.64 6.65 17.94
N PHE A 48 -1.32 7.80 17.79
CA PHE A 48 -2.30 8.03 16.73
C PHE A 48 -1.68 7.89 15.34
N THR A 49 -0.51 8.51 15.14
CA THR A 49 0.24 8.40 13.89
C THR A 49 0.64 6.95 13.61
N SER A 50 1.07 6.20 14.63
CA SER A 50 1.37 4.77 14.51
C SER A 50 0.14 3.94 14.13
N VAL A 51 -1.01 4.18 14.78
CA VAL A 51 -2.28 3.53 14.43
C VAL A 51 -2.64 3.81 12.98
N SER A 52 -2.62 5.08 12.57
CA SER A 52 -2.96 5.49 11.20
C SER A 52 -2.03 4.87 10.16
N ALA A 53 -0.72 4.80 10.43
CA ALA A 53 0.25 4.19 9.54
C ALA A 53 0.05 2.67 9.40
N VAL A 54 -0.13 1.95 10.50
CA VAL A 54 -0.32 0.49 10.49
C VAL A 54 -1.70 0.09 9.95
N CYS A 55 -2.73 0.89 10.23
CA CYS A 55 -4.07 0.71 9.69
C CYS A 55 -4.25 1.33 8.30
N VAL A 56 -3.21 1.98 7.77
CA VAL A 56 -3.19 2.49 6.40
C VAL A 56 -4.36 3.47 6.17
N THR A 57 -4.53 4.41 7.10
CA THR A 57 -5.71 5.31 7.13
C THR A 57 -5.40 6.72 6.62
N GLY A 58 -4.14 7.16 6.68
CA GLY A 58 -3.69 8.44 6.12
C GLY A 58 -3.95 9.68 6.98
N LEU A 59 -4.58 9.52 8.13
CA LEU A 59 -4.84 10.64 9.04
C LEU A 59 -3.62 10.90 9.93
N VAL A 60 -3.19 12.16 10.00
CA VAL A 60 -2.06 12.58 10.83
C VAL A 60 -2.47 13.77 11.68
N THR A 61 -2.11 13.78 12.96
CA THR A 61 -2.34 14.93 13.85
C THR A 61 -1.26 16.01 13.67
N ILE A 62 -0.09 15.60 13.19
CA ILE A 62 1.06 16.47 12.96
C ILE A 62 1.64 16.15 11.59
N THR A 63 2.00 17.19 10.82
CA THR A 63 2.56 17.04 9.47
C THR A 63 3.89 16.27 9.50
N PRO A 64 3.97 15.05 8.91
CA PRO A 64 5.16 14.19 9.01
C PRO A 64 6.43 14.80 8.40
N ALA A 65 6.27 15.60 7.34
CA ALA A 65 7.35 16.33 6.67
C ALA A 65 8.07 17.31 7.62
N ALA A 66 7.32 18.00 8.47
CA ALA A 66 7.82 19.01 9.39
C ALA A 66 8.35 18.37 10.68
N GLN A 67 7.66 17.35 11.19
CA GLN A 67 7.90 16.86 12.54
C GLN A 67 8.94 15.75 12.63
N PHE A 68 8.87 14.74 11.75
CA PHE A 68 9.71 13.57 11.88
C PHE A 68 11.10 13.80 11.27
N THR A 69 12.12 13.28 11.94
CA THR A 69 13.46 13.16 11.38
C THR A 69 13.46 12.09 10.27
N VAL A 70 14.56 11.97 9.53
CA VAL A 70 14.72 10.88 8.53
C VAL A 70 14.54 9.51 9.18
N VAL A 71 14.96 9.35 10.45
CA VAL A 71 14.76 8.11 11.21
C VAL A 71 13.29 7.89 11.54
N GLY A 72 12.58 8.95 11.98
CA GLY A 72 11.14 8.86 12.22
C GLY A 72 10.34 8.53 10.95
N GLN A 73 10.69 9.15 9.82
CA GLN A 73 10.11 8.83 8.52
C GLN A 73 10.39 7.38 8.09
N MET A 74 11.59 6.85 8.37
CA MET A 74 11.89 5.43 8.12
C MET A 74 11.02 4.50 8.97
N ILE A 75 10.83 4.80 10.25
CA ILE A 75 9.94 4.03 11.13
C ILE A 75 8.52 4.06 10.57
N LEU A 76 8.04 5.25 10.20
CA LEU A 76 6.71 5.44 9.61
C LEU A 76 6.53 4.62 8.33
N LEU A 77 7.53 4.63 7.44
CA LEU A 77 7.54 3.84 6.22
C LEU A 77 7.45 2.32 6.50
N VAL A 78 8.19 1.84 7.51
CA VAL A 78 8.14 0.43 7.93
C VAL A 78 6.77 0.07 8.51
N LEU A 79 6.16 0.95 9.30
CA LEU A 79 4.81 0.74 9.84
C LEU A 79 3.77 0.65 8.72
N ILE A 80 3.84 1.55 7.73
CA ILE A 80 3.02 1.53 6.52
C ILE A 80 3.18 0.20 5.79
N GLN A 81 4.42 -0.24 5.55
CA GLN A 81 4.69 -1.49 4.85
C GLN A 81 4.11 -2.71 5.58
N ILE A 82 4.27 -2.76 6.91
CA ILE A 82 3.73 -3.84 7.74
C ILE A 82 2.20 -3.86 7.70
N GLY A 83 1.57 -2.68 7.72
CA GLY A 83 0.14 -2.51 7.57
C GLY A 83 -0.36 -2.98 6.20
N GLY A 84 0.18 -2.43 5.12
CA GLY A 84 -0.26 -2.67 3.74
C GLY A 84 -0.06 -4.10 3.26
N LEU A 85 1.05 -4.74 3.62
CA LEU A 85 1.27 -6.16 3.32
C LEU A 85 0.52 -7.10 4.28
N GLY A 86 0.13 -6.59 5.44
CA GLY A 86 -0.40 -7.35 6.56
C GLY A 86 0.69 -8.06 7.37
N VAL A 87 0.48 -8.09 8.70
CA VAL A 87 1.45 -8.64 9.67
C VAL A 87 1.93 -10.06 9.33
N ILE A 88 1.05 -10.91 8.79
CA ILE A 88 1.39 -12.30 8.45
C ILE A 88 2.34 -12.39 7.26
N ALA A 89 2.19 -11.51 6.26
CA ALA A 89 3.11 -11.46 5.13
C ALA A 89 4.52 -11.09 5.60
N CYS A 90 4.64 -10.09 6.48
CA CYS A 90 5.90 -9.64 7.05
C CYS A 90 6.55 -10.69 7.95
N VAL A 91 5.79 -11.35 8.83
CA VAL A 91 6.30 -12.44 9.67
C VAL A 91 6.79 -13.61 8.81
N THR A 92 6.04 -13.95 7.76
CA THR A 92 6.43 -15.02 6.83
C THR A 92 7.68 -14.62 6.03
N ALA A 93 7.80 -13.35 5.62
CA ALA A 93 8.99 -12.80 4.96
C ALA A 93 10.23 -12.96 5.85
N PHE A 94 10.11 -12.62 7.14
CA PHE A 94 11.18 -12.72 8.12
C PHE A 94 11.67 -14.18 8.27
N PHE A 95 10.74 -15.14 8.42
CA PHE A 95 11.10 -16.55 8.50
C PHE A 95 11.71 -17.10 7.19
N LEU A 96 11.25 -16.63 6.03
CA LEU A 96 11.82 -16.96 4.73
C LEU A 96 13.27 -16.46 4.59
N LEU A 97 13.55 -15.23 5.00
CA LEU A 97 14.89 -14.64 4.99
C LEU A 97 15.86 -15.42 5.89
N LEU A 98 15.37 -15.86 7.06
CA LEU A 98 16.11 -16.71 8.00
C LEU A 98 16.31 -18.16 7.52
N ARG A 99 15.82 -18.52 6.32
CA ARG A 99 15.80 -19.89 5.77
C ARG A 99 15.26 -20.93 6.76
N ARG A 100 14.41 -20.51 7.70
CA ARG A 100 13.80 -21.42 8.67
C ARG A 100 12.63 -22.15 8.01
N LYS A 101 12.46 -23.43 8.37
CA LYS A 101 11.34 -24.24 7.89
C LYS A 101 10.05 -23.69 8.49
N ILE A 102 9.14 -23.23 7.63
CA ILE A 102 7.81 -22.76 8.02
C ILE A 102 6.99 -23.94 8.55
N THR A 103 6.47 -23.81 9.77
CA THR A 103 5.73 -24.88 10.45
C THR A 103 4.31 -25.04 9.87
N LEU A 104 3.65 -26.19 10.12
CA LEU A 104 2.27 -26.41 9.66
C LEU A 104 1.28 -25.40 10.25
N LYS A 105 1.52 -24.92 11.47
CA LYS A 105 0.67 -23.91 12.12
C LYS A 105 0.75 -22.57 11.40
N GLU A 106 1.95 -22.11 11.07
CA GLU A 106 2.16 -20.88 10.28
C GLU A 106 1.50 -20.98 8.91
N ARG A 107 1.57 -22.16 8.27
CA ARG A 107 0.90 -22.43 7.00
C ARG A 107 -0.63 -22.27 7.09
N ILE A 108 -1.27 -22.81 8.12
CA ILE A 108 -2.72 -22.66 8.32
C ILE A 108 -3.10 -21.18 8.49
N VAL A 109 -2.31 -20.43 9.26
CA VAL A 109 -2.54 -18.99 9.48
C VAL A 109 -2.41 -18.18 8.18
N ILE A 110 -1.42 -18.49 7.33
CA ILE A 110 -1.27 -17.89 6.00
C ILE A 110 -2.48 -18.23 5.12
N GLN A 111 -2.94 -19.48 5.13
CA GLN A 111 -4.09 -19.94 4.34
C GLN A 111 -5.35 -19.14 4.67
N GLU A 112 -5.66 -18.97 5.96
CA GLU A 112 -6.84 -18.24 6.43
C GLU A 112 -6.77 -16.75 6.05
N THR A 113 -5.57 -16.15 6.07
CA THR A 113 -5.39 -14.72 5.79
C THR A 113 -5.55 -14.37 4.33
N TYR A 114 -5.05 -15.22 3.44
CA TYR A 114 -5.17 -15.06 1.99
C TYR A 114 -6.40 -15.79 1.40
N ASN A 115 -7.29 -16.28 2.27
CA ASN A 115 -8.51 -17.02 1.92
C ASN A 115 -8.27 -18.11 0.86
N MET A 116 -7.29 -18.98 1.10
CA MET A 116 -6.86 -20.00 0.14
C MET A 116 -7.48 -21.38 0.40
N ASP A 117 -7.76 -22.14 -0.65
CA ASP A 117 -8.33 -23.50 -0.55
C ASP A 117 -7.30 -24.61 -0.30
N LYS A 118 -6.00 -24.35 -0.49
CA LYS A 118 -4.94 -25.37 -0.46
C LYS A 118 -3.70 -24.90 0.30
N LEU A 119 -3.16 -25.78 1.16
CA LEU A 119 -1.92 -25.58 1.91
C LEU A 119 -0.63 -25.69 1.05
N SER A 120 -0.72 -26.26 -0.16
CA SER A 120 0.43 -26.39 -1.06
C SER A 120 0.71 -25.09 -1.80
N GLY A 121 1.98 -24.70 -1.90
CA GLY A 121 2.40 -23.52 -2.68
C GLY A 121 2.22 -22.15 -1.99
N MET A 122 1.74 -22.09 -0.75
CA MET A 122 1.52 -20.82 -0.04
C MET A 122 2.80 -19.99 0.16
N VAL A 123 3.93 -20.67 0.44
CA VAL A 123 5.23 -20.00 0.61
C VAL A 123 5.69 -19.36 -0.72
N LEU A 124 5.40 -20.00 -1.84
CA LEU A 124 5.68 -19.47 -3.18
C LEU A 124 4.81 -18.23 -3.45
N LEU A 125 3.54 -18.27 -3.03
CA LEU A 125 2.63 -17.13 -3.14
C LEU A 125 3.14 -15.95 -2.31
N VAL A 126 3.45 -16.14 -1.02
CA VAL A 126 3.96 -15.05 -0.16
C VAL A 126 5.26 -14.48 -0.73
N ARG A 127 6.18 -15.32 -1.23
CA ARG A 127 7.39 -14.83 -1.92
C ARG A 127 7.05 -14.00 -3.16
N GLY A 128 6.07 -14.43 -3.93
CA GLY A 128 5.58 -13.69 -5.10
C GLY A 128 4.93 -12.36 -4.73
N VAL A 129 4.18 -12.31 -3.63
CA VAL A 129 3.56 -11.09 -3.08
C VAL A 129 4.62 -10.08 -2.67
N LEU A 130 5.61 -10.53 -1.88
CA LEU A 130 6.71 -9.67 -1.43
C LEU A 130 7.53 -9.13 -2.60
N PHE A 131 7.95 -10.03 -3.51
CA PHE A 131 8.72 -9.60 -4.68
C PHE A 131 7.91 -8.70 -5.62
N GLY A 132 6.63 -9.02 -5.84
CA GLY A 132 5.73 -8.21 -6.65
C GLY A 132 5.52 -6.82 -6.08
N THR A 133 5.36 -6.72 -4.75
CA THR A 133 5.23 -5.45 -4.03
C THR A 133 6.47 -4.59 -4.21
N PHE A 134 7.65 -5.10 -3.82
CA PHE A 134 8.89 -4.34 -3.95
C PHE A 134 9.23 -3.99 -5.41
N ALA A 135 8.84 -4.83 -6.38
CA ALA A 135 9.01 -4.53 -7.79
C ALA A 135 8.11 -3.36 -8.24
N VAL A 136 6.83 -3.36 -7.86
CA VAL A 136 5.90 -2.29 -8.23
C VAL A 136 6.21 -0.99 -7.48
N GLU A 137 6.54 -1.05 -6.20
CA GLU A 137 7.04 0.09 -5.43
C GLU A 137 8.34 0.64 -6.03
N GLY A 138 9.26 -0.23 -6.46
CA GLY A 138 10.51 0.17 -7.10
C GLY A 138 10.29 0.90 -8.43
N VAL A 139 9.35 0.43 -9.25
CA VAL A 139 8.94 1.12 -10.50
C VAL A 139 8.27 2.45 -10.18
N GLY A 140 7.36 2.49 -9.21
CA GLY A 140 6.72 3.72 -8.76
C GLY A 140 7.73 4.75 -8.25
N ALA A 141 8.71 4.31 -7.45
CA ALA A 141 9.78 5.16 -6.95
C ALA A 141 10.67 5.68 -8.09
N ALA A 142 10.97 4.85 -9.09
CA ALA A 142 11.71 5.30 -10.26
C ALA A 142 10.96 6.39 -11.05
N LEU A 143 9.62 6.26 -11.18
CA LEU A 143 8.79 7.27 -11.84
C LEU A 143 8.72 8.58 -11.04
N TYR A 144 8.52 8.49 -9.71
CA TYR A 144 8.56 9.69 -8.84
C TYR A 144 9.93 10.37 -8.86
N ALA A 145 11.02 9.60 -8.97
CA ALA A 145 12.36 10.13 -8.99
C ALA A 145 12.62 11.06 -10.18
N ILE A 146 11.93 10.87 -11.30
CA ILE A 146 12.01 11.76 -12.47
C ILE A 146 11.59 13.19 -12.10
N GLN A 147 10.61 13.33 -11.21
CA GLN A 147 10.13 14.64 -10.75
C GLN A 147 10.85 15.14 -9.50
N PHE A 148 11.02 14.29 -8.48
CA PHE A 148 11.54 14.72 -7.19
C PHE A 148 13.06 14.94 -7.14
N ILE A 149 13.85 14.27 -7.99
CA ILE A 149 15.31 14.49 -8.03
C ILE A 149 15.66 15.90 -8.53
N PRO A 150 15.09 16.40 -9.65
CA PRO A 150 15.33 17.77 -10.09
C PRO A 150 14.94 18.83 -9.05
N GLU A 151 13.87 18.59 -8.29
CA GLU A 151 13.28 19.57 -7.38
C GLU A 151 13.96 19.61 -6.00
N TYR A 152 14.23 18.44 -5.41
CA TYR A 152 14.77 18.34 -4.04
C TYR A 152 16.24 17.91 -3.98
N GLY A 153 16.86 17.66 -5.14
CA GLY A 153 18.20 17.09 -5.26
C GLY A 153 18.23 15.57 -5.12
N ILE A 154 19.37 14.96 -5.43
CA ILE A 154 19.49 13.49 -5.59
C ILE A 154 19.09 12.73 -4.31
N ILE A 155 19.68 13.07 -3.16
CA ILE A 155 19.51 12.30 -1.93
C ILE A 155 18.07 12.41 -1.40
N LYS A 156 17.55 13.65 -1.29
CA LYS A 156 16.19 13.90 -0.80
C LYS A 156 15.14 13.43 -1.82
N GLY A 157 15.38 13.65 -3.10
CA GLY A 157 14.48 13.22 -4.18
C GLY A 157 14.30 11.71 -4.21
N ILE A 158 15.39 10.92 -4.07
CA ILE A 158 15.29 9.46 -3.97
C ILE A 158 14.48 9.05 -2.73
N TRP A 159 14.76 9.67 -1.57
CA TRP A 159 14.04 9.38 -0.34
C TRP A 159 12.53 9.66 -0.46
N TYR A 160 12.17 10.82 -1.03
CA TYR A 160 10.78 11.19 -1.27
C TYR A 160 10.11 10.24 -2.24
N SER A 161 10.82 9.84 -3.30
CA SER A 161 10.29 8.92 -4.30
C SER A 161 9.96 7.55 -3.71
N VAL A 162 10.86 7.00 -2.89
CA VAL A 162 10.63 5.70 -2.22
C VAL A 162 9.50 5.81 -1.21
N PHE A 163 9.48 6.87 -0.40
CA PHE A 163 8.45 7.06 0.61
C PHE A 163 7.05 7.13 0.00
N HIS A 164 6.87 7.96 -1.04
CA HIS A 164 5.57 8.11 -1.71
C HIS A 164 5.17 6.87 -2.51
N ALA A 165 6.13 6.13 -3.09
CA ALA A 165 5.82 4.88 -3.77
C ALA A 165 5.26 3.82 -2.83
N VAL A 166 5.90 3.61 -1.67
CA VAL A 166 5.41 2.68 -0.66
C VAL A 166 4.10 3.16 -0.05
N SER A 167 3.97 4.46 0.25
CA SER A 167 2.74 5.03 0.81
C SER A 167 1.57 4.89 -0.17
N ALA A 168 1.76 5.24 -1.44
CA ALA A 168 0.73 5.12 -2.47
C ALA A 168 0.39 3.65 -2.75
N PHE A 169 1.39 2.76 -2.86
CA PHE A 169 1.12 1.34 -3.06
C PHE A 169 0.42 0.70 -1.86
N CYS A 170 0.82 1.04 -0.64
CA CYS A 170 0.12 0.54 0.53
C CYS A 170 -1.25 1.19 0.71
N ASN A 171 -1.62 2.24 -0.05
CA ASN A 171 -2.82 3.09 0.13
C ASN A 171 -2.81 3.87 1.46
N ALA A 172 -1.63 4.17 2.00
CA ALA A 172 -1.49 4.74 3.33
C ALA A 172 -1.91 6.20 3.42
N GLY A 173 -1.91 6.97 2.33
CA GLY A 173 -2.34 8.37 2.33
C GLY A 173 -1.43 9.33 3.12
N ILE A 174 -0.30 8.86 3.66
CA ILE A 174 0.67 9.66 4.40
C ILE A 174 1.75 10.15 3.44
N ASP A 175 2.05 11.46 3.45
CA ASP A 175 3.10 12.06 2.62
C ASP A 175 4.16 12.79 3.46
N ILE A 176 5.27 13.13 2.79
CA ILE A 176 6.36 13.93 3.37
C ILE A 176 6.67 15.18 2.54
N LEU A 177 5.70 15.67 1.77
CA LEU A 177 5.85 16.85 0.90
C LEU A 177 5.49 18.14 1.63
N GLY A 178 4.59 18.10 2.61
CA GLY A 178 4.26 19.26 3.43
C GLY A 178 2.80 19.31 3.86
N ALA A 179 2.32 20.51 4.21
CA ALA A 179 0.93 20.72 4.61
C ALA A 179 -0.05 20.59 3.43
N SER A 180 0.40 20.91 2.22
CA SER A 180 -0.37 20.84 0.98
C SER A 180 -0.44 19.42 0.40
N SER A 181 0.32 18.45 0.95
CA SER A 181 0.40 17.09 0.41
C SER A 181 0.67 17.08 -1.11
N LEU A 182 -0.02 16.22 -1.86
CA LEU A 182 0.07 16.11 -3.32
C LEU A 182 -0.67 17.22 -4.08
N THR A 183 -1.32 18.18 -3.42
CA THR A 183 -2.11 19.22 -4.11
C THR A 183 -1.26 20.15 -4.97
N GLU A 184 0.01 20.34 -4.61
CA GLU A 184 0.97 21.11 -5.42
C GLU A 184 1.30 20.43 -6.76
N TYR A 185 1.03 19.13 -6.87
CA TYR A 185 1.30 18.31 -8.05
C TYR A 185 0.06 17.99 -8.87
N VAL A 186 -1.07 18.69 -8.66
CA VAL A 186 -2.33 18.45 -9.36
C VAL A 186 -2.18 18.49 -10.89
N THR A 187 -1.27 19.29 -11.43
CA THR A 187 -1.03 19.38 -12.88
C THR A 187 0.08 18.46 -13.38
N ASN A 188 0.73 17.68 -12.50
CA ASN A 188 1.84 16.82 -12.88
C ASN A 188 1.35 15.41 -13.28
N PRO A 189 1.43 15.05 -14.58
CA PRO A 189 0.93 13.76 -15.04
C PRO A 189 1.74 12.58 -14.51
N ILE A 190 3.05 12.75 -14.29
CA ILE A 190 3.91 11.67 -13.81
C ILE A 190 3.48 11.28 -12.41
N ILE A 191 3.31 12.25 -11.51
CA ILE A 191 2.92 11.99 -10.12
C ILE A 191 1.50 11.40 -10.08
N ASN A 192 0.52 12.06 -10.70
CA ASN A 192 -0.87 11.63 -10.63
C ASN A 192 -1.09 10.22 -11.21
N ILE A 193 -0.56 9.96 -12.41
CA ILE A 193 -0.73 8.64 -13.05
C ILE A 193 0.00 7.56 -12.24
N THR A 194 1.19 7.85 -11.73
CA THR A 194 1.94 6.89 -10.90
C THR A 194 1.18 6.56 -9.62
N THR A 195 0.69 7.57 -8.89
CA THR A 195 -0.08 7.38 -7.66
C THR A 195 -1.34 6.57 -7.92
N MET A 196 -2.15 6.95 -8.93
CA MET A 196 -3.38 6.23 -9.27
C MET A 196 -3.11 4.77 -9.62
N MET A 197 -2.06 4.51 -10.42
CA MET A 197 -1.71 3.15 -10.81
C MET A 197 -1.23 2.31 -9.62
N LEU A 198 -0.44 2.88 -8.71
CA LEU A 198 0.00 2.17 -7.50
C LEU A 198 -1.20 1.79 -6.61
N ILE A 199 -2.14 2.72 -6.41
CA ILE A 199 -3.35 2.49 -5.61
C ILE A 199 -4.23 1.41 -6.24
N ILE A 200 -4.54 1.54 -7.53
CA ILE A 200 -5.39 0.58 -8.26
C ILE A 200 -4.74 -0.80 -8.27
N LEU A 201 -3.44 -0.88 -8.59
CA LEU A 201 -2.72 -2.15 -8.63
C LEU A 201 -2.76 -2.83 -7.26
N SER A 202 -2.49 -2.11 -6.18
CA SER A 202 -2.59 -2.65 -4.83
C SER A 202 -4.01 -3.12 -4.48
N GLY A 203 -5.01 -2.28 -4.74
CA GLY A 203 -6.41 -2.54 -4.40
C GLY A 203 -7.04 -3.74 -5.15
N LEU A 204 -6.58 -4.05 -6.36
CA LEU A 204 -7.03 -5.24 -7.11
C LEU A 204 -6.65 -6.56 -6.41
N GLY A 205 -5.60 -6.55 -5.60
CA GLY A 205 -5.13 -7.71 -4.85
C GLY A 205 -4.29 -8.70 -5.66
N PHE A 206 -3.42 -9.41 -4.93
CA PHE A 206 -2.39 -10.28 -5.53
C PHE A 206 -2.93 -11.48 -6.30
N THR A 207 -4.13 -11.96 -5.97
CA THR A 207 -4.77 -13.08 -6.68
C THR A 207 -5.11 -12.71 -8.12
N VAL A 208 -5.54 -11.45 -8.35
CA VAL A 208 -5.83 -10.90 -9.68
C VAL A 208 -4.55 -10.73 -10.47
N TRP A 209 -3.48 -10.23 -9.84
CA TRP A 209 -2.18 -10.07 -10.50
C TRP A 209 -1.64 -11.40 -11.04
N PHE A 210 -1.62 -12.44 -10.21
CA PHE A 210 -1.10 -13.74 -10.64
C PHE A 210 -1.93 -14.35 -11.75
N ASP A 211 -3.25 -14.16 -11.74
CA ASP A 211 -4.15 -14.65 -12.78
C ASP A 211 -3.96 -13.90 -14.11
N VAL A 212 -3.83 -12.57 -14.06
CA VAL A 212 -3.56 -11.72 -15.23
C VAL A 212 -2.18 -12.03 -15.81
N ILE A 213 -1.14 -12.14 -14.98
CA ILE A 213 0.22 -12.46 -15.42
C ILE A 213 0.28 -13.87 -16.03
N ALA A 214 -0.39 -14.86 -15.43
CA ALA A 214 -0.41 -16.22 -15.96
C ALA A 214 -1.09 -16.29 -17.34
N ASN A 215 -2.23 -15.62 -17.50
CA ASN A 215 -2.92 -15.54 -18.80
C ASN A 215 -2.14 -14.70 -19.82
N GLY A 216 -1.48 -13.63 -19.38
CA GLY A 216 -0.60 -12.81 -20.21
C GLY A 216 0.61 -13.59 -20.75
N LYS A 217 1.22 -14.46 -19.93
CA LYS A 217 2.31 -15.34 -20.37
C LYS A 217 1.86 -16.34 -21.45
N LYS A 218 0.67 -16.93 -21.30
CA LYS A 218 0.08 -17.83 -22.32
C LYS A 218 -0.19 -17.09 -23.63
N LEU A 219 -0.61 -15.83 -23.53
CA LEU A 219 -0.81 -14.98 -24.70
C LEU A 219 0.51 -14.67 -25.42
N ILE A 220 1.57 -14.32 -24.68
CA ILE A 220 2.90 -14.03 -25.24
C ILE A 220 3.50 -15.28 -25.90
N ARG A 221 3.30 -16.47 -25.30
CA ARG A 221 3.72 -17.76 -25.87
C ARG A 221 2.88 -18.21 -27.06
N GLN A 222 1.90 -17.41 -27.50
CA GLN A 222 0.96 -17.74 -28.57
C GLN A 222 0.15 -19.03 -28.34
N GLU A 223 0.12 -19.53 -27.09
CA GLU A 223 -0.70 -20.68 -26.68
C GLU A 223 -2.20 -20.33 -26.63
N MET A 224 -2.54 -19.06 -26.87
CA MET A 224 -3.91 -18.56 -26.80
C MET A 224 -4.12 -17.32 -27.70
N PRO A 225 -5.26 -17.22 -28.42
CA PRO A 225 -5.59 -16.03 -29.21
C PRO A 225 -5.93 -14.81 -28.33
N ARG A 226 -5.49 -13.61 -28.75
CA ARG A 226 -5.68 -12.31 -28.03
C ARG A 226 -7.10 -12.06 -27.53
N ARG A 227 -8.11 -12.43 -28.33
CA ARG A 227 -9.52 -12.23 -28.00
C ARG A 227 -9.99 -13.01 -26.75
N TRP A 228 -9.28 -14.07 -26.39
CA TRP A 228 -9.68 -14.98 -25.31
C TRP A 228 -8.98 -14.71 -23.97
N TRP A 229 -8.09 -13.71 -23.91
CA TRP A 229 -7.35 -13.40 -22.68
C TRP A 229 -8.29 -13.04 -21.52
N PHE A 230 -9.38 -12.31 -21.81
CA PHE A 230 -10.29 -11.77 -20.80
C PHE A 230 -11.37 -12.78 -20.42
N THR A 231 -11.73 -13.68 -21.34
CA THR A 231 -12.69 -14.76 -21.08
C THR A 231 -12.09 -15.88 -20.24
N ARG A 232 -10.77 -16.03 -20.22
CA ARG A 232 -10.04 -17.05 -19.45
C ARG A 232 -9.59 -16.61 -18.05
N LEU A 233 -9.81 -15.35 -17.69
CA LEU A 233 -9.63 -14.89 -16.31
C LEU A 233 -10.62 -15.60 -15.38
N LYS A 234 -10.19 -15.87 -14.15
CA LYS A 234 -11.09 -16.37 -13.10
C LYS A 234 -12.19 -15.35 -12.85
N LEU A 235 -13.35 -15.85 -12.43
CA LEU A 235 -14.53 -15.03 -12.17
C LEU A 235 -14.23 -13.93 -11.12
N GLN A 236 -13.52 -14.26 -10.04
CA GLN A 236 -13.04 -13.29 -9.04
C GLN A 236 -12.23 -12.16 -9.67
N SER A 237 -11.24 -12.49 -10.51
CA SER A 237 -10.37 -11.51 -11.18
C SER A 237 -11.14 -10.63 -12.15
N LYS A 238 -12.04 -11.24 -12.93
CA LYS A 238 -12.88 -10.52 -13.89
C LYS A 238 -13.79 -9.52 -13.17
N LEU A 239 -14.45 -9.96 -12.10
CA LEU A 239 -15.32 -9.08 -11.29
C LEU A 239 -14.52 -7.95 -10.67
N ALA A 240 -13.39 -8.24 -10.03
CA ALA A 240 -12.55 -7.21 -9.42
C ALA A 240 -12.13 -6.12 -10.42
N ILE A 241 -11.67 -6.52 -11.61
CA ILE A 241 -11.24 -5.56 -12.65
C ILE A 241 -12.42 -4.73 -13.18
N ILE A 242 -13.53 -5.39 -13.52
CA ILE A 242 -14.71 -4.69 -14.09
C ILE A 242 -15.31 -3.73 -13.07
N MET A 243 -15.48 -4.16 -11.82
CA MET A 243 -16.06 -3.33 -10.77
C MET A 243 -15.16 -2.14 -10.44
N THR A 244 -13.84 -2.34 -10.34
CA THR A 244 -12.89 -1.25 -10.09
C THR A 244 -12.94 -0.23 -11.23
N LEU A 245 -12.91 -0.68 -12.49
CA LEU A 245 -12.99 0.21 -13.65
C LEU A 245 -14.31 1.00 -13.66
N LEU A 246 -15.43 0.32 -13.40
CA LEU A 246 -16.75 0.95 -13.36
C LEU A 246 -16.80 2.02 -12.27
N LEU A 247 -16.38 1.69 -11.05
CA LEU A 247 -16.37 2.63 -9.92
C LEU A 247 -15.49 3.84 -10.19
N VAL A 248 -14.25 3.63 -10.65
CA VAL A 248 -13.31 4.72 -10.96
C VAL A 248 -13.84 5.63 -12.08
N VAL A 249 -14.39 5.05 -13.16
CA VAL A 249 -14.93 5.88 -14.26
C VAL A 249 -16.18 6.61 -13.81
N SER A 250 -17.11 5.94 -13.12
CA SER A 250 -18.36 6.57 -12.67
C SER A 250 -18.11 7.66 -11.63
N GLY A 251 -17.19 7.45 -10.69
CA GLY A 251 -16.78 8.45 -9.70
C GLY A 251 -16.08 9.63 -10.35
N ALA A 252 -15.15 9.40 -11.29
CA ALA A 252 -14.47 10.46 -12.01
C ALA A 252 -15.45 11.33 -12.82
N VAL A 253 -16.42 10.71 -13.49
CA VAL A 253 -17.48 11.42 -14.22
C VAL A 253 -18.33 12.25 -13.27
N PHE A 254 -18.74 11.68 -12.13
CA PHE A 254 -19.52 12.40 -11.13
C PHE A 254 -18.77 13.62 -10.59
N ILE A 255 -17.51 13.45 -10.16
CA ILE A 255 -16.67 14.53 -9.63
C ILE A 255 -16.43 15.60 -10.70
N PHE A 256 -16.13 15.19 -11.93
CA PHE A 256 -15.88 16.12 -13.03
C PHE A 256 -17.06 17.06 -13.27
N PHE A 257 -18.29 16.54 -13.26
CA PHE A 257 -19.49 17.37 -13.44
C PHE A 257 -19.89 18.15 -12.19
N ALA A 258 -19.71 17.59 -11.00
CA ALA A 258 -20.06 18.26 -9.74
C ALA A 258 -19.16 19.47 -9.48
N GLU A 259 -17.87 19.35 -9.76
CA GLU A 259 -16.87 20.37 -9.45
C GLU A 259 -16.41 21.16 -10.68
N TYR A 260 -17.02 20.94 -11.86
CA TYR A 260 -16.55 21.50 -13.14
C TYR A 260 -16.34 23.01 -13.11
N ASP A 261 -17.28 23.73 -12.51
CA ASP A 261 -17.31 25.21 -12.44
C ASP A 261 -16.93 25.74 -11.06
N ASN A 262 -16.55 24.88 -10.10
CA ASN A 262 -16.21 25.34 -8.76
C ASN A 262 -14.83 26.04 -8.77
N PRO A 263 -14.76 27.37 -8.53
CA PRO A 263 -13.51 28.12 -8.62
C PRO A 263 -12.51 27.78 -7.50
N GLU A 264 -12.95 27.17 -6.39
CA GLU A 264 -12.07 26.79 -5.28
C GLU A 264 -11.30 25.49 -5.54
N THR A 265 -11.73 24.68 -6.53
CA THR A 265 -11.18 23.35 -6.79
C THR A 265 -10.75 23.21 -8.26
N LEU A 266 -11.65 22.71 -9.11
CA LEU A 266 -11.38 22.30 -10.48
C LEU A 266 -11.56 23.44 -11.48
N GLY A 267 -12.40 24.43 -11.19
CA GLY A 267 -12.86 25.47 -12.11
C GLY A 267 -11.74 26.20 -12.85
N ASN A 268 -10.65 26.50 -12.15
CA ASN A 268 -9.50 27.25 -12.68
C ASN A 268 -8.50 26.41 -13.48
N LEU A 269 -8.69 25.09 -13.56
CA LEU A 269 -7.78 24.18 -14.28
C LEU A 269 -8.14 24.08 -15.77
N SER A 270 -7.15 23.78 -16.60
CA SER A 270 -7.39 23.41 -18.01
C SER A 270 -8.21 22.12 -18.10
N LEU A 271 -8.89 21.89 -19.22
CA LEU A 271 -9.77 20.73 -19.40
C LEU A 271 -9.04 19.39 -19.18
N GLU A 272 -7.80 19.27 -19.66
CA GLU A 272 -6.97 18.07 -19.45
C GLU A 272 -6.65 17.84 -17.96
N ASN A 273 -6.30 18.91 -17.25
CA ASN A 273 -6.01 18.86 -15.81
C ASN A 273 -7.28 18.58 -14.99
N LYS A 274 -8.44 19.10 -15.41
CA LYS A 274 -9.74 18.78 -14.78
C LYS A 274 -10.04 17.30 -14.87
N VAL A 275 -9.84 16.69 -16.04
CA VAL A 275 -10.03 15.25 -16.24
C VAL A 275 -9.09 14.46 -15.33
N MET A 276 -7.79 14.77 -15.36
CA MET A 276 -6.79 14.07 -14.54
C MET A 276 -7.08 14.18 -13.03
N ALA A 277 -7.39 15.37 -12.55
CA ALA A 277 -7.73 15.61 -11.15
C ALA A 277 -9.02 14.89 -10.73
N SER A 278 -10.03 14.83 -11.60
CA SER A 278 -11.27 14.09 -11.33
C SER A 278 -11.01 12.58 -11.24
N PHE A 279 -10.14 12.03 -12.09
CA PHE A 279 -9.71 10.64 -11.99
C PHE A 279 -8.92 10.39 -10.71
N PHE A 280 -8.00 11.30 -10.35
CA PHE A 280 -7.23 11.18 -9.13
C PHE A 280 -8.15 11.11 -7.90
N GLN A 281 -9.09 12.06 -7.78
CA GLN A 281 -10.06 12.11 -6.68
C GLN A 281 -11.04 10.93 -6.69
N SER A 282 -11.29 10.30 -7.83
CA SER A 282 -12.11 9.09 -7.87
C SER A 282 -11.35 7.83 -7.43
N VAL A 283 -10.02 7.84 -7.48
CA VAL A 283 -9.17 6.71 -7.10
C VAL A 283 -8.78 6.75 -5.63
N THR A 284 -8.56 7.96 -5.09
CA THR A 284 -8.24 8.20 -3.68
C THR A 284 -9.49 8.34 -2.83
#